data_AF-A0A3D5SHN7-F1
#
_entry.id   AF-A0A3D5SHN7-F1
#
_cell.length_a   1.000
_cell.length_b   1.000
_cell.length_c   1.000
_cell.angle_alpha   90.00
_cell.angle_beta   90.00
_cell.angle_gamma   90.00
#
_symmetry.space_group_name_H-M   'P 1'
#
loop_
_entity.id
_entity.type
_entity.pdbx_description
1 polymer ?
#
loop_
_entity_poly.entity_id
_entity_poly.type
_entity_poly.pdbx_seq_one_letter_code
_entity_poly.pdbx_strand_id
1 'polypeptide(L)'
;MLQPLGNKESNRVRVLVGMPTKEARGGINACEMPFIEALKRYGIEVSEEIYSYDDKPAHPAQRVARVLRTARRLRRRIRAERFDIIHLNTSFDLKAILRDVTVVFLLGGGQARIFLKFHGSDAHLLQKRHSLLGLVI
;
A
#
# COMPACT_ATOMS: atom_id res chain seq x y z
N MET A 1 16.06 23.27 8.00
CA MET A 1 16.16 23.40 6.54
C MET A 1 16.93 22.18 6.04
N LEU A 2 16.24 21.13 5.58
CA LEU A 2 16.88 19.88 5.14
C LEU A 2 17.37 20.07 3.70
N GLN A 3 18.65 19.78 3.45
CA GLN A 3 19.26 19.95 2.13
C GLN A 3 18.65 18.97 1.12
N PRO A 4 18.42 19.40 -0.14
CA PRO A 4 17.98 18.50 -1.20
C PRO A 4 19.08 17.47 -1.48
N LEU A 5 18.68 16.20 -1.57
CA LEU A 5 19.58 15.10 -1.88
C LEU A 5 20.30 15.39 -3.20
N GLY A 6 21.63 15.49 -3.10
CA GLY A 6 22.52 15.87 -4.18
C GLY A 6 22.45 14.96 -5.40
N ASN A 7 22.73 15.59 -6.54
CA ASN A 7 22.70 15.05 -7.89
C ASN A 7 23.53 13.74 -8.05
N LYS A 8 22.86 12.63 -8.39
CA LYS A 8 23.47 11.49 -9.10
C LYS A 8 22.43 10.89 -10.04
N GLU A 9 22.69 10.95 -11.33
CA GLU A 9 21.90 10.30 -12.39
C GLU A 9 21.94 8.75 -12.36
N SER A 10 22.38 8.11 -11.27
CA SER A 10 22.30 6.66 -11.10
C SER A 10 21.25 6.31 -10.03
N ASN A 11 20.11 5.78 -10.48
CA ASN A 11 18.95 5.32 -9.72
C ASN A 11 18.14 6.40 -9.01
N ARG A 12 17.29 7.11 -9.78
CA ARG A 12 16.08 7.69 -9.19
C ARG A 12 15.25 6.57 -8.57
N VAL A 13 14.97 6.68 -7.28
CA VAL A 13 14.13 5.72 -6.55
C VAL A 13 12.72 5.74 -7.15
N ARG A 14 12.18 4.56 -7.45
CA ARG A 14 10.85 4.37 -8.02
C ARG A 14 9.93 3.75 -6.99
N VAL A 15 8.87 4.47 -6.65
CA VAL A 15 7.90 4.09 -5.61
C VAL A 15 6.54 3.84 -6.24
N LEU A 16 5.93 2.70 -5.93
CA LEU A 16 4.54 2.40 -6.24
C LEU A 16 3.69 2.64 -4.99
N VAL A 17 2.75 3.58 -5.04
CA VAL A 17 1.85 3.91 -3.93
C VAL A 17 0.47 3.31 -4.16
N GLY A 18 0.02 2.52 -3.20
CA GLY A 18 -1.33 1.96 -3.12
C GLY A 18 -2.32 3.01 -2.65
N MET A 19 -3.13 3.51 -3.58
CA MET A 19 -4.12 4.56 -3.35
C MET A 19 -5.51 3.98 -3.09
N PRO A 20 -6.34 4.62 -2.26
CA PRO A 20 -7.76 4.33 -2.25
C PRO A 20 -8.43 4.76 -3.56
N THR A 21 -9.64 4.26 -3.81
CA THR A 21 -10.51 4.79 -4.87
C THR A 21 -10.78 6.28 -4.64
N LYS A 22 -10.92 7.07 -5.72
CA LYS A 22 -11.21 8.51 -5.63
C LYS A 22 -12.52 8.80 -4.87
N GLU A 23 -13.44 7.85 -4.91
CA GLU A 23 -14.73 7.94 -4.24
C GLU A 23 -14.66 7.59 -2.75
N ALA A 24 -13.52 7.07 -2.26
CA ALA A 24 -13.36 6.67 -0.87
C ALA A 24 -13.49 7.87 0.05
N ARG A 25 -14.43 7.79 0.99
CA ARG A 25 -14.65 8.83 2.01
C ARG A 25 -13.66 8.63 3.17
N GLY A 26 -12.89 9.67 3.52
CA GLY A 26 -12.01 9.66 4.69
C GLY A 26 -10.72 10.46 4.56
N GLY A 27 -9.97 10.56 5.65
CA GLY A 27 -8.73 11.35 5.74
C GLY A 27 -7.52 10.79 4.96
N ILE A 28 -7.60 9.57 4.45
CA ILE A 28 -6.51 8.95 3.66
C ILE A 28 -6.23 9.80 2.41
N ASN A 29 -7.27 10.20 1.66
CA ASN A 29 -7.11 11.05 0.48
C ASN A 29 -6.47 12.41 0.80
N ALA A 30 -6.74 12.96 1.99
CA ALA A 30 -6.18 14.24 2.43
C ALA A 30 -4.68 14.14 2.79
N CYS A 31 -4.19 12.96 3.21
CA CYS A 31 -2.80 12.78 3.62
C CYS A 31 -1.91 12.18 2.51
N GLU A 32 -2.44 11.30 1.66
CA GLU A 32 -1.66 10.64 0.61
C GLU A 32 -1.25 11.61 -0.49
N MET A 33 -2.10 12.56 -0.86
CA MET A 33 -1.78 13.53 -1.93
C MET A 33 -0.59 14.44 -1.55
N PRO A 34 -0.57 15.12 -0.38
CA PRO A 34 0.60 15.89 0.04
C PRO A 34 1.88 15.06 0.19
N PHE A 35 1.75 13.79 0.60
CA PHE A 35 2.87 12.87 0.71
C PHE A 35 3.48 12.57 -0.68
N ILE A 36 2.65 12.24 -1.66
CA ILE A 36 3.08 11.99 -3.05
C ILE A 36 3.74 13.23 -3.65
N GLU A 37 3.15 14.42 -3.43
CA GLU A 37 3.72 15.68 -3.90
C GLU A 37 5.06 15.98 -3.25
N ALA A 38 5.24 15.66 -1.97
CA ALA A 38 6.53 15.77 -1.30
C ALA A 38 7.57 14.83 -1.94
N LEU A 39 7.24 13.55 -2.14
CA LEU A 39 8.15 12.60 -2.78
C LEU A 39 8.60 13.08 -4.18
N LYS A 40 7.65 13.52 -5.01
CA LYS A 40 7.94 14.07 -6.34
C LYS A 40 8.87 15.29 -6.28
N ARG A 41 8.68 16.18 -5.30
CA ARG A 41 9.57 17.33 -5.05
C ARG A 41 10.99 16.93 -4.67
N TYR A 42 11.19 15.77 -4.05
CA TYR A 42 12.51 15.21 -3.76
C TYR A 42 13.12 14.42 -4.94
N GLY A 43 12.51 14.47 -6.14
CA GLY A 43 13.02 13.79 -7.33
C GLY A 43 12.75 12.29 -7.37
N ILE A 44 11.85 11.79 -6.51
CA ILE A 44 11.42 10.39 -6.49
C ILE A 44 10.36 10.17 -7.57
N GLU A 45 10.51 9.10 -8.34
CA GLU A 45 9.48 8.70 -9.30
C GLU A 45 8.35 7.97 -8.56
N VAL A 46 7.14 8.50 -8.68
CA VAL A 46 5.96 7.95 -7.98
C VAL A 46 4.93 7.50 -8.99
N SER A 47 4.59 6.21 -8.95
CA SER A 47 3.44 5.62 -9.64
C SER A 47 2.32 5.34 -8.63
N GLU A 48 1.09 5.48 -9.07
CA GLU A 48 -0.11 5.27 -8.23
C GLU A 48 -0.91 4.08 -8.75
N GLU A 49 -1.44 3.26 -7.84
CA GLU A 49 -2.29 2.11 -8.17
C GLU A 49 -3.42 1.98 -7.15
N ILE A 50 -4.65 1.72 -7.61
CA ILE A 50 -5.78 1.54 -6.70
C ILE A 50 -5.58 0.23 -5.93
N TYR A 51 -5.52 0.35 -4.61
CA TYR A 51 -5.26 -0.73 -3.67
C TYR A 51 -6.44 -1.04 -2.75
N SER A 52 -7.09 0.01 -2.24
CA SER A 52 -8.28 -0.11 -1.41
C SER A 52 -9.52 0.38 -2.15
N TYR A 53 -10.63 -0.30 -1.91
CA TYR A 53 -11.94 0.04 -2.45
C TYR A 53 -12.83 0.49 -1.31
N ASP A 54 -13.64 1.51 -1.57
CA ASP A 54 -14.65 1.94 -0.60
C ASP A 54 -15.64 0.82 -0.29
N ASP A 55 -16.20 0.85 0.92
CA ASP A 55 -16.93 -0.25 1.55
C ASP A 55 -18.37 -0.38 1.03
N LYS A 56 -18.52 -0.37 -0.30
CA LYS A 56 -19.81 -0.62 -0.95
C LYS A 56 -20.30 -2.01 -0.53
N PRO A 57 -21.59 -2.15 -0.15
CA PRO A 57 -22.15 -3.43 0.24
C PRO A 57 -21.92 -4.43 -0.91
N ALA A 58 -21.13 -5.46 -0.63
CA ALA A 58 -20.74 -6.48 -1.58
C ALA A 58 -20.77 -7.83 -0.88
N HIS A 59 -21.22 -8.86 -1.61
CA HIS A 59 -21.24 -10.23 -1.09
C HIS A 59 -19.80 -10.68 -0.73
N PRO A 60 -19.58 -11.49 0.32
CA PRO A 60 -18.25 -11.94 0.73
C PRO A 60 -17.39 -12.50 -0.41
N ALA A 61 -17.98 -13.30 -1.32
CA ALA A 61 -17.29 -13.83 -2.49
C ALA A 61 -16.79 -12.73 -3.45
N GLN A 62 -17.59 -11.68 -3.65
CA GLN A 62 -17.20 -10.54 -4.49
C GLN A 62 -16.05 -9.75 -3.85
N ARG A 63 -16.02 -9.66 -2.51
CA ARG A 63 -14.92 -9.02 -1.77
C ARG A 63 -13.61 -9.80 -1.93
N VAL A 64 -13.64 -11.13 -1.76
CA VAL A 64 -12.46 -11.98 -2.00
C VAL A 64 -11.99 -11.86 -3.45
N ALA A 65 -12.91 -11.93 -4.42
CA ALA A 65 -12.57 -11.79 -5.83
C ALA A 65 -11.93 -10.43 -6.14
N ARG A 66 -12.39 -9.33 -5.49
CA ARG A 66 -11.78 -8.01 -5.61
C ARG A 66 -10.36 -8.01 -5.07
N VAL A 67 -10.12 -8.53 -3.86
CA VAL A 67 -8.78 -8.64 -3.26
C VAL A 67 -7.81 -9.40 -4.18
N LEU A 68 -8.22 -10.57 -4.67
CA LEU A 68 -7.39 -11.37 -5.59
C LEU A 68 -7.13 -10.64 -6.91
N ARG A 69 -8.11 -9.91 -7.44
CA ARG A 69 -7.95 -9.10 -8.65
C ARG A 69 -6.96 -7.96 -8.43
N THR A 70 -7.05 -7.25 -7.31
CA THR A 70 -6.08 -6.20 -6.92
C THR A 70 -4.69 -6.78 -6.81
N ALA A 71 -4.52 -7.88 -6.06
CA ALA A 71 -3.21 -8.52 -5.89
C ALA A 71 -2.61 -8.93 -7.24
N ARG A 72 -3.40 -9.52 -8.14
CA ARG A 72 -2.96 -9.88 -9.50
C ARG A 72 -2.58 -8.66 -10.34
N ARG A 73 -3.37 -7.59 -10.31
CA ARG A 73 -3.09 -6.35 -11.05
C ARG A 73 -1.80 -5.71 -10.56
N LEU A 74 -1.66 -5.57 -9.24
CA LEU A 74 -0.48 -5.02 -8.59
C LEU A 74 0.76 -5.86 -8.92
N ARG A 75 0.66 -7.18 -8.84
CA ARG A 75 1.75 -8.10 -9.22
C ARG A 75 2.15 -7.96 -10.69
N ARG A 76 1.20 -7.83 -11.61
CA ARG A 76 1.50 -7.60 -13.04
C ARG A 76 2.26 -6.29 -13.23
N ARG A 77 1.82 -5.22 -12.56
CA ARG A 77 2.47 -3.91 -12.65
C ARG A 77 3.88 -3.93 -12.10
N ILE A 78 4.09 -4.52 -10.92
CA ILE A 78 5.41 -4.69 -10.29
C ILE A 78 6.36 -5.57 -11.12
N ARG A 79 5.82 -6.47 -11.95
CA ARG A 79 6.65 -7.28 -12.87
C ARG A 79 6.97 -6.56 -14.16
N ALA A 80 6.05 -5.74 -14.67
CA ALA A 80 6.23 -4.98 -15.90
C ALA A 80 7.15 -3.77 -15.69
N GLU A 81 7.11 -3.16 -14.50
CA GLU A 81 7.88 -1.98 -14.14
C GLU A 81 8.82 -2.31 -12.97
N ARG A 82 10.05 -1.79 -12.99
CA ARG A 82 10.96 -1.92 -11.85
C ARG A 82 10.65 -0.87 -10.78
N PHE A 83 10.15 -1.30 -9.62
CA PHE A 83 9.99 -0.45 -8.43
C PHE A 83 10.99 -0.86 -7.35
N ASP A 84 11.49 0.12 -6.61
CA ASP A 84 12.35 -0.11 -5.45
C ASP A 84 11.52 -0.28 -4.18
N ILE A 85 10.40 0.45 -4.09
CA ILE A 85 9.52 0.49 -2.91
C ILE A 85 8.06 0.37 -3.34
N ILE A 86 7.28 -0.43 -2.62
CA ILE A 86 5.83 -0.52 -2.75
C ILE A 86 5.22 -0.06 -1.43
N HIS A 87 4.56 1.09 -1.43
CA HIS A 87 3.92 1.68 -0.26
C HIS A 87 2.43 1.35 -0.24
N LEU A 88 1.96 0.57 0.73
CA LEU A 88 0.54 0.18 0.83
C LEU A 88 -0.06 0.68 2.13
N ASN A 89 -1.22 1.32 2.03
CA ASN A 89 -2.01 1.75 3.17
C ASN A 89 -2.88 0.59 3.69
N THR A 90 -2.71 0.25 4.95
CA THR A 90 -3.42 -0.82 5.67
C THR A 90 -4.11 -0.27 6.92
N SER A 91 -5.20 -0.90 7.36
CA SER A 91 -5.84 -0.58 8.63
C SER A 91 -5.70 -1.73 9.62
N PHE A 92 -5.70 -1.43 10.92
CA PHE A 92 -5.80 -2.45 11.97
C PHE A 92 -7.24 -2.99 12.06
N ASP A 93 -7.67 -3.68 11.02
CA ASP A 93 -8.90 -4.48 10.94
C ASP A 93 -8.52 -5.85 10.36
N LEU A 94 -9.14 -6.93 10.86
CA LEU A 94 -8.81 -8.30 10.46
C LEU A 94 -8.93 -8.53 8.94
N LYS A 95 -9.89 -7.89 8.28
CA LYS A 95 -10.11 -7.97 6.83
C LYS A 95 -8.99 -7.27 6.07
N ALA A 96 -8.54 -6.11 6.54
CA ALA A 96 -7.41 -5.40 5.95
C ALA A 96 -6.12 -6.21 6.13
N ILE A 97 -5.85 -6.70 7.34
CA ILE A 97 -4.70 -7.58 7.62
C ILE A 97 -4.71 -8.80 6.71
N LEU A 98 -5.83 -9.51 6.57
CA LEU A 98 -5.92 -10.69 5.72
C LEU A 98 -5.66 -10.37 4.24
N ARG A 99 -6.21 -9.25 3.73
CA ARG A 99 -5.93 -8.75 2.38
C ARG A 99 -4.44 -8.49 2.20
N ASP A 100 -3.82 -7.82 3.16
CA ASP A 100 -2.44 -7.36 3.05
C ASP A 100 -1.46 -8.51 3.16
N VAL A 101 -1.71 -9.49 4.05
CA VAL A 101 -0.98 -10.78 4.07
C VAL A 101 -1.06 -11.46 2.72
N THR A 102 -2.26 -11.55 2.13
CA THR A 102 -2.46 -12.19 0.83
C THR A 102 -1.69 -11.46 -0.27
N VAL A 103 -1.73 -10.13 -0.27
CA VAL A 103 -0.99 -9.31 -1.22
C VAL A 103 0.51 -9.48 -1.03
N VAL A 104 1.04 -9.31 0.18
CA VAL A 104 2.47 -9.45 0.49
C VAL A 104 2.97 -10.83 0.08
N PHE A 105 2.24 -11.90 0.41
CA PHE A 105 2.59 -13.25 0.01
C PHE A 105 2.61 -13.40 -1.52
N LEU A 106 1.63 -12.86 -2.24
CA LEU A 106 1.58 -12.93 -3.71
C LEU A 106 2.60 -12.04 -4.41
N LEU A 107 3.07 -10.98 -3.74
CA LEU A 107 4.15 -10.11 -4.18
C LEU A 107 5.54 -10.63 -3.76
N GLY A 108 5.60 -11.57 -2.81
CA GLY A 108 6.82 -12.17 -2.30
C GLY A 108 7.70 -12.73 -3.41
N GLY A 109 9.02 -12.51 -3.26
CA GLY A 109 10.04 -12.94 -4.23
C GLY A 109 10.42 -11.90 -5.31
N GLY A 110 9.95 -10.66 -5.21
CA GLY A 110 10.41 -9.53 -6.03
C GLY A 110 11.61 -8.79 -5.42
N GLN A 111 12.26 -7.92 -6.22
CA GLN A 111 13.34 -7.04 -5.75
C GLN A 111 12.83 -5.82 -4.96
N ALA A 112 11.56 -5.45 -5.12
CA ALA A 112 10.94 -4.31 -4.47
C ALA A 112 10.71 -4.54 -2.97
N ARG A 113 11.03 -3.54 -2.14
CA ARG A 113 10.72 -3.56 -0.71
C ARG A 113 9.28 -3.13 -0.47
N ILE A 114 8.54 -3.88 0.33
CA ILE A 114 7.15 -3.53 0.68
C ILE A 114 7.13 -2.74 1.98
N PHE A 115 6.50 -1.57 1.97
CA PHE A 115 6.24 -0.73 3.13
C PHE A 115 4.74 -0.73 3.42
N LEU A 116 4.35 -1.26 4.57
CA LEU A 116 2.97 -1.26 5.05
C LEU A 116 2.76 -0.10 6.02
N LYS A 117 1.91 0.86 5.64
CA LYS A 117 1.51 1.99 6.48
C LYS A 117 0.19 1.68 7.17
N PHE A 118 0.24 1.46 8.48
CA PHE A 118 -0.95 1.24 9.28
C PHE A 118 -1.64 2.56 9.64
N HIS A 119 -2.94 2.66 9.35
CA HIS A 119 -3.81 3.77 9.72
C HIS A 119 -5.02 3.29 10.52
N GLY A 120 -5.40 4.05 11.54
CA GLY A 120 -6.49 3.70 12.44
C GLY A 120 -6.15 2.52 13.36
N SER A 121 -6.72 2.55 14.55
CA SER A 121 -6.59 1.50 15.55
C SER A 121 -8.00 1.04 15.89
N ASP A 122 -8.37 -0.18 15.51
CA ASP A 122 -9.38 -0.86 16.32
C ASP A 122 -8.68 -1.18 17.65
N ALA A 123 -8.95 -0.38 18.68
CA ALA A 123 -8.30 -0.49 19.98
C ALA A 123 -8.42 -1.90 20.58
N HIS A 124 -9.46 -2.66 20.19
CA HIS A 124 -9.63 -4.05 20.61
C HIS A 124 -8.61 -5.02 19.98
N LEU A 125 -8.14 -4.76 18.76
CA LEU A 125 -7.14 -5.60 18.10
C LEU A 125 -5.73 -5.38 18.67
N LEU A 126 -5.44 -4.19 19.22
CA LEU A 126 -4.17 -3.93 19.92
C LEU A 126 -4.13 -4.54 21.33
N GLN A 127 -5.29 -4.79 21.95
CA GLN A 127 -5.37 -5.41 23.29
C GLN A 127 -5.18 -6.93 23.29
N LYS A 128 -5.49 -7.62 22.18
CA LYS A 128 -5.33 -9.07 22.07
C LYS A 128 -4.10 -9.42 21.23
N ARG A 129 -3.13 -10.12 21.82
CA ARG A 129 -2.02 -10.76 21.08
C ARG A 129 -2.59 -11.76 20.07
N HIS A 130 -2.75 -11.34 18.82
CA HIS A 130 -3.06 -12.25 17.72
C HIS A 130 -1.77 -12.74 17.08
N SER A 131 -1.57 -14.05 17.06
CA SER A 131 -0.41 -14.73 16.46
C SER A 131 -0.20 -14.41 14.98
N LEU A 132 -1.27 -14.02 14.26
CA LEU A 132 -1.21 -13.59 12.86
C LEU A 132 -0.50 -12.24 12.65
N LEU A 133 -0.50 -11.35 13.65
CA LEU A 133 0.20 -10.06 13.55
C LEU A 133 1.73 -10.24 13.55
N GLY A 134 2.25 -11.26 14.25
CA GLY A 134 3.68 -11.58 14.26
C GLY A 134 4.22 -12.13 12.94
N LEU A 135 3.35 -12.38 11.95
CA LEU A 135 3.76 -12.78 10.59
C LEU A 135 3.89 -11.58 9.64
N VAL A 136 3.44 -10.39 10.05
CA VAL A 136 3.32 -9.18 9.22
C VAL A 136 4.17 -8.02 9.76
N ILE A 137 4.47 -8.03 11.06
CA ILE A 137 5.39 -7.11 11.76
C ILE A 137 6.75 -7.78 11.87
#